data_AF-A0AAE6W5B4-F1
#
_entry.id   AF-A0AAE6W5B4-F1
#
_cell.length_a   1.000
_cell.length_b   1.000
_cell.length_c   1.000
_cell.angle_alpha   90.00
_cell.angle_beta   90.00
_cell.angle_gamma   90.00
#
_symmetry.space_group_name_H-M   'P 1'
#
loop_
_entity.id
_entity.type
_entity.pdbx_description
1 polymer ?
#
loop_
_entity_poly.entity_id
_entity_poly.type
_entity_poly.pdbx_seq_one_letter_code
_entity_poly.pdbx_strand_id
1 'polypeptide(L)'
;MTRTTNNPARHRQLGDHTWQADAVCQSTEYNAVDPEIFFPEPDETVKIATAKALCGQCPVRRTCLDAALESSDAYGIRGGLTEEERRPLHEKIAHRLDYSRVNDTIAGRDVHLSKAERRAVVHAAFRHGVSEQRLAWLLKITEEHAQKLYRETRRALRNRDLHQAAKTPAPAEISGERLGRDDFGTAA
;
A
#
# COMPACT_ATOMS: atom_id res chain seq x y z
N MET A 1 -3.86 20.96 21.09
CA MET A 1 -4.46 20.32 19.90
C MET A 1 -3.36 20.13 18.87
N THR A 2 -2.87 18.91 18.68
CA THR A 2 -1.80 18.61 17.73
C THR A 2 -2.34 18.78 16.31
N ARG A 3 -1.98 19.90 15.66
CA ARG A 3 -2.17 20.12 14.23
C ARG A 3 -1.46 18.96 13.51
N THR A 4 -2.22 18.03 12.94
CA THR A 4 -1.67 16.99 12.06
C THR A 4 -1.18 17.71 10.81
N THR A 5 0.05 18.20 10.86
CA THR A 5 0.75 18.66 9.68
C THR A 5 0.64 17.55 8.64
N ASN A 6 0.22 17.88 7.42
CA ASN A 6 0.37 17.05 6.21
C ASN A 6 1.85 16.70 6.03
N ASN A 7 2.37 15.82 6.87
CA ASN A 7 3.75 15.40 6.88
C ASN A 7 3.84 14.22 5.91
N PRO A 8 4.57 14.35 4.79
CA PRO A 8 4.72 13.26 3.82
C PRO A 8 5.39 12.00 4.41
N ALA A 9 5.90 12.07 5.65
CA ALA A 9 6.52 10.94 6.35
C ALA A 9 5.54 9.98 7.05
N ARG A 10 4.22 10.24 7.09
CA ARG A 10 3.25 9.35 7.76
C ARG A 10 1.96 9.19 6.96
N HIS A 11 1.60 7.95 6.66
CA HIS A 11 0.33 7.63 6.01
C HIS A 11 -0.84 7.99 6.92
N ARG A 12 -1.92 8.50 6.31
CA ARG A 12 -3.17 8.81 7.01
C ARG A 12 -3.73 7.55 7.68
N GLN A 13 -4.19 7.68 8.92
CA GLN A 13 -4.86 6.59 9.61
C GLN A 13 -6.30 6.43 9.12
N LEU A 14 -6.80 5.20 9.13
CA LEU A 14 -8.20 4.94 8.84
C LEU A 14 -9.08 5.66 9.87
N GLY A 15 -10.07 6.41 9.41
CA GLY A 15 -10.94 7.23 10.27
C GLY A 15 -10.34 8.58 10.70
N ASP A 16 -9.14 8.95 10.24
CA ASP A 16 -8.64 10.31 10.43
C ASP A 16 -9.39 11.30 9.52
N HIS A 17 -10.17 12.17 10.16
CA HIS A 17 -10.94 13.26 9.55
C HIS A 17 -10.42 14.64 9.93
N THR A 18 -9.30 14.74 10.66
CA THR A 18 -8.79 16.03 11.18
C THR A 18 -8.41 17.02 10.06
N TRP A 19 -7.97 16.50 8.91
CA TRP A 19 -7.66 17.27 7.71
C TRP A 19 -8.90 17.95 7.09
N GLN A 20 -10.12 17.50 7.37
CA GLN A 20 -11.32 18.10 6.81
C GLN A 20 -11.55 19.52 7.32
N ALA A 21 -11.02 19.86 8.50
CA ALA A 21 -11.06 21.21 9.08
C ALA A 21 -10.30 22.26 8.26
N ASP A 22 -9.33 21.82 7.45
CA ASP A 22 -8.53 22.69 6.58
C ASP A 22 -9.05 22.70 5.13
N ALA A 23 -10.22 22.08 4.85
CA ALA A 23 -10.77 22.00 3.51
C ALA A 23 -11.52 23.28 3.12
N VAL A 24 -11.16 23.87 1.97
CA VAL A 24 -11.82 25.07 1.44
C VAL A 24 -13.31 24.87 1.16
N CYS A 25 -13.72 23.63 0.85
CA CYS A 25 -15.12 23.29 0.62
C CYS A 25 -15.94 23.14 1.91
N GLN A 26 -15.32 23.22 3.09
CA GLN A 26 -16.05 23.22 4.35
C GLN A 26 -16.76 24.57 4.51
N SER A 27 -18.09 24.53 4.58
CA SER A 27 -18.88 25.72 4.85
C SER A 27 -18.63 26.21 6.28
N THR A 28 -18.26 27.48 6.42
CA THR A 28 -18.05 28.15 7.70
C THR A 28 -18.82 29.48 7.71
N GLU A 29 -18.96 30.10 8.87
CA GLU A 29 -19.60 31.42 9.01
C GLU A 29 -18.98 32.48 8.05
N TYR A 30 -17.67 32.42 7.81
CA TYR A 30 -16.93 33.40 7.00
C TYR A 30 -16.69 32.95 5.55
N ASN A 31 -16.98 31.69 5.23
CA ASN A 31 -16.80 31.11 3.91
C ASN A 31 -17.93 30.10 3.66
N ALA A 32 -19.10 30.65 3.29
CA ALA A 32 -20.26 29.84 2.95
C ALA A 32 -20.06 29.24 1.56
N VAL A 33 -19.97 27.91 1.51
CA VAL A 33 -19.89 27.14 0.26
C VAL A 33 -21.10 26.22 0.20
N ASP A 34 -21.84 26.26 -0.90
CA ASP A 34 -22.94 25.34 -1.16
C ASP A 34 -22.37 23.92 -1.43
N PRO A 35 -22.68 22.91 -0.60
CA PRO A 35 -22.21 21.54 -0.81
C PRO A 35 -22.66 20.94 -2.15
N GLU A 36 -23.81 21.37 -2.69
CA GLU A 36 -24.38 20.84 -3.93
C GLU A 36 -23.48 21.09 -5.15
N ILE A 37 -22.60 22.11 -5.09
CA ILE A 37 -21.66 22.39 -6.17
C ILE A 37 -20.71 21.21 -6.45
N PHE A 38 -20.44 20.38 -5.45
CA PHE A 38 -19.57 19.21 -5.58
C PHE A 38 -20.31 17.97 -6.10
N PHE A 39 -21.62 18.04 -6.31
CA PHE A 39 -22.43 16.96 -6.87
C PHE A 39 -23.13 17.44 -8.16
N PRO A 40 -22.38 17.76 -9.22
CA PRO A 40 -22.96 18.16 -10.50
C PRO A 40 -23.45 16.95 -11.31
N GLU A 41 -24.48 17.17 -12.12
CA GLU A 41 -24.80 16.29 -13.25
C GLU A 41 -23.73 16.42 -14.35
N PRO A 42 -23.56 15.41 -15.23
CA PRO A 42 -22.50 15.40 -16.25
C PRO A 42 -22.50 16.60 -17.22
N ASP A 43 -23.66 17.20 -17.48
CA ASP A 43 -23.85 18.33 -18.39
C ASP A 43 -23.71 19.71 -17.70
N GLU A 44 -23.64 19.77 -16.36
CA GLU A 44 -23.44 20.99 -15.57
C GLU A 44 -21.97 21.47 -15.60
N THR A 45 -21.44 21.74 -16.79
CA THR A 45 -20.03 22.09 -17.04
C THR A 45 -19.53 23.27 -16.20
N VAL A 46 -20.36 24.30 -16.00
CA VAL A 46 -20.05 25.47 -15.16
C VAL A 46 -19.89 25.08 -13.69
N LYS A 47 -20.76 24.20 -13.18
CA LYS A 47 -20.72 23.71 -11.80
C LYS A 47 -19.48 22.83 -11.57
N ILE A 48 -19.18 21.93 -12.52
CA ILE A 48 -17.95 21.13 -12.53
C ILE A 48 -16.70 22.03 -12.49
N ALA A 49 -16.63 23.04 -13.36
CA ALA A 49 -15.50 23.95 -13.42
C ALA A 49 -15.32 24.72 -12.11
N THR A 50 -16.42 25.18 -11.51
CA THR A 50 -16.40 25.93 -10.24
C THR A 50 -15.92 25.06 -9.09
N ALA A 51 -16.44 23.84 -8.95
CA ALA A 51 -15.99 22.90 -7.92
C ALA A 51 -14.50 22.53 -8.09
N LYS A 52 -14.04 22.32 -9.33
CA LYS A 52 -12.62 22.07 -9.62
C LYS A 52 -11.73 23.27 -9.27
N ALA A 53 -12.18 24.49 -9.53
CA ALA A 53 -11.45 25.70 -9.17
C ALA A 53 -11.28 25.86 -7.65
N LEU A 54 -12.31 25.55 -6.85
CA LEU A 54 -12.24 25.51 -5.39
C LEU A 54 -11.24 24.45 -4.91
N CYS A 55 -11.33 23.24 -5.47
CA CYS A 55 -10.38 22.17 -5.16
C CYS A 55 -8.94 22.53 -5.51
N GLY A 56 -8.72 23.30 -6.58
CA GLY A 56 -7.39 23.75 -7.02
C GLY A 56 -6.65 24.61 -5.98
N GLN A 57 -7.39 25.31 -5.12
CA GLN A 57 -6.86 26.18 -4.06
C GLN A 57 -6.81 25.49 -2.68
N CYS A 58 -7.32 24.26 -2.58
CA CYS A 58 -7.49 23.58 -1.31
C CYS A 58 -6.17 22.96 -0.80
N PRO A 59 -5.69 23.30 0.40
CA PRO A 59 -4.41 22.81 0.92
C PRO A 59 -4.41 21.29 1.20
N VAL A 60 -5.60 20.72 1.44
CA VAL A 60 -5.78 19.28 1.70
C VAL A 60 -6.22 18.50 0.47
N ARG A 61 -6.11 19.07 -0.74
CA ARG A 61 -6.55 18.43 -1.99
C ARG A 61 -6.00 17.01 -2.18
N ARG A 62 -4.71 16.79 -1.90
CA ARG A 62 -4.06 15.47 -2.02
C ARG A 62 -4.63 14.48 -1.01
N THR A 63 -4.68 14.86 0.27
CA THR A 63 -5.25 14.05 1.35
C THR A 63 -6.72 13.72 1.08
N CYS A 64 -7.49 14.66 0.55
CA CYS A 64 -8.88 14.47 0.13
C CYS A 64 -9.00 13.45 -1.01
N LEU A 65 -8.13 13.54 -2.03
CA LEU A 65 -8.10 12.57 -3.12
C LEU A 65 -7.72 11.17 -2.60
N ASP A 66 -6.68 11.06 -1.79
CA ASP A 66 -6.25 9.79 -1.21
C ASP A 66 -7.37 9.16 -0.38
N ALA A 67 -8.03 9.94 0.47
CA ALA A 67 -9.16 9.46 1.26
C ALA A 67 -10.32 8.99 0.37
N ALA A 68 -10.66 9.74 -0.69
CA ALA A 68 -11.70 9.36 -1.64
C ALA A 68 -11.35 8.05 -2.35
N LEU A 69 -10.09 7.86 -2.75
CA LEU A 69 -9.64 6.66 -3.46
C LEU A 69 -9.52 5.41 -2.56
N GLU A 70 -9.20 5.62 -1.28
CA GLU A 70 -9.14 4.58 -0.24
C GLU A 70 -10.54 4.15 0.23
N SER A 71 -11.51 5.05 0.15
CA SER A 71 -12.93 4.74 0.34
C SER A 71 -13.57 4.28 -0.97
N SER A 72 -14.67 3.55 -0.92
CA SER A 72 -15.50 3.31 -2.11
C SER A 72 -16.50 4.44 -2.36
N ASP A 73 -16.26 5.64 -1.81
CA ASP A 73 -17.17 6.79 -1.95
C ASP A 73 -17.00 7.41 -3.34
N ALA A 74 -17.80 6.94 -4.28
CA ALA A 74 -17.64 7.23 -5.70
C ALA A 74 -18.22 8.59 -6.10
N TYR A 75 -19.14 9.16 -5.33
CA TYR A 75 -19.96 10.27 -5.80
C TYR A 75 -19.29 11.64 -5.70
N GLY A 76 -19.66 12.53 -6.63
CA GLY A 76 -19.26 13.93 -6.63
C GLY A 76 -17.78 14.19 -6.95
N ILE A 77 -17.39 15.46 -6.86
CA ILE A 77 -16.03 15.95 -7.10
C ILE A 77 -15.24 15.90 -5.79
N ARG A 78 -14.15 15.12 -5.78
CA ARG A 78 -13.25 14.94 -4.64
C ARG A 78 -11.81 15.14 -5.10
N GLY A 79 -11.01 15.89 -4.34
CA GLY A 79 -9.62 16.18 -4.71
C GLY A 79 -9.47 16.89 -6.07
N GLY A 80 -10.54 17.52 -6.58
CA GLY A 80 -10.58 18.17 -7.89
C GLY A 80 -10.78 17.23 -9.08
N LEU A 81 -11.21 15.99 -8.86
CA LEU A 81 -11.55 15.03 -9.91
C LEU A 81 -13.02 14.63 -9.81
N THR A 82 -13.70 14.44 -10.94
CA THR A 82 -15.04 13.85 -11.00
C THR A 82 -14.98 12.34 -10.69
N GLU A 83 -16.13 11.70 -10.50
CA GLU A 83 -16.22 10.24 -10.35
C GLU A 83 -15.57 9.51 -11.52
N GLU A 84 -15.90 9.90 -12.75
CA GLU A 84 -15.38 9.29 -13.97
C GLU A 84 -13.85 9.43 -14.08
N GLU A 85 -13.31 10.59 -13.70
CA GLU A 85 -11.86 10.83 -13.67
C GLU A 85 -11.15 10.01 -12.58
N ARG A 86 -11.83 9.72 -11.45
CA ARG A 86 -11.28 8.90 -10.36
C ARG A 86 -11.35 7.39 -10.64
N ARG A 87 -12.32 6.92 -11.43
CA ARG A 87 -12.51 5.48 -11.75
C ARG A 87 -11.22 4.73 -12.10
N PRO A 88 -10.38 5.17 -13.06
CA PRO A 88 -9.13 4.48 -13.38
C PRO A 88 -8.06 4.55 -12.27
N LEU A 89 -8.19 5.48 -11.31
CA LEU A 89 -7.26 5.59 -10.19
C LEU A 89 -7.56 4.57 -9.08
N HIS A 90 -8.84 4.24 -8.85
CA HIS A 90 -9.22 3.18 -7.91
C HIS A 90 -8.61 1.83 -8.34
N GLU A 91 -8.65 1.51 -9.64
CA GLU A 91 -8.03 0.30 -10.18
C GLU A 91 -6.53 0.26 -9.91
N LYS A 92 -5.83 1.38 -10.13
CA LYS A 92 -4.38 1.46 -9.87
C LYS A 92 -4.05 1.26 -8.40
N ILE A 93 -4.84 1.83 -7.48
CA ILE A 93 -4.61 1.69 -6.04
C ILE A 93 -4.80 0.25 -5.57
N ALA A 94 -5.74 -0.49 -6.14
CA ALA A 94 -5.93 -1.91 -5.80
C ALA A 94 -4.66 -2.75 -6.05
N HIS A 95 -3.81 -2.32 -6.99
CA HIS A 95 -2.54 -2.95 -7.34
C HIS A 95 -1.29 -2.27 -6.74
N ARG A 96 -1.44 -1.17 -6.00
CA ARG A 96 -0.32 -0.46 -5.36
C ARG A 96 0.43 -1.39 -4.42
N LEU A 97 1.76 -1.33 -4.44
CA LEU A 97 2.62 -1.99 -3.46
C LEU A 97 3.61 -0.97 -2.89
N ASP A 98 3.21 -0.28 -1.82
CA ASP A 98 4.07 0.62 -1.06
C ASP A 98 4.52 -0.05 0.24
N TYR A 99 5.81 -0.40 0.32
CA TYR A 99 6.39 -1.04 1.50
C TYR A 99 6.39 -0.15 2.75
N SER A 100 6.33 1.17 2.61
CA SER A 100 6.21 2.04 3.78
C SER A 100 4.86 1.83 4.49
N ARG A 101 3.77 1.60 3.76
CA ARG A 101 2.46 1.22 4.35
C ARG A 101 2.50 -0.14 5.02
N VAL A 102 3.21 -1.10 4.42
CA VAL A 102 3.42 -2.43 5.01
C VAL A 102 4.13 -2.31 6.37
N ASN A 103 5.20 -1.51 6.43
CA ASN A 103 5.96 -1.27 7.65
C ASN A 103 5.12 -0.53 8.71
N ASP A 104 4.32 0.46 8.30
CA ASP A 104 3.39 1.18 9.15
C ASP A 104 2.39 0.22 9.82
N THR A 105 1.80 -0.70 9.04
CA THR A 105 0.91 -1.71 9.57
C THR A 105 1.61 -2.64 10.55
N ILE A 106 2.81 -3.14 10.23
CA ILE A 106 3.58 -4.01 11.14
C ILE A 106 3.89 -3.29 12.46
N ALA A 107 4.18 -1.99 12.39
CA ALA A 107 4.37 -1.12 13.55
C ALA A 107 3.06 -0.85 14.33
N GLY A 108 1.93 -1.40 13.91
CA GLY A 108 0.64 -1.30 14.59
C GLY A 108 -0.21 -0.11 14.16
N ARG A 109 0.13 0.58 13.07
CA ARG A 109 -0.71 1.66 12.52
C ARG A 109 -1.83 1.10 11.67
N ASP A 110 -3.00 1.71 11.82
CA ASP A 110 -4.18 1.39 11.05
C ASP A 110 -4.24 2.26 9.78
N VAL A 111 -3.69 1.75 8.68
CA VAL A 111 -3.62 2.44 7.39
C VAL A 111 -4.41 1.66 6.34
N HIS A 112 -4.92 2.35 5.32
CA HIS A 112 -5.55 1.67 4.20
C HIS A 112 -4.52 0.85 3.41
N LEU A 113 -4.84 -0.42 3.15
CA LEU A 113 -3.98 -1.35 2.42
C LEU A 113 -4.67 -1.83 1.15
N SER A 114 -3.92 -1.81 0.04
CA SER A 114 -4.29 -2.52 -1.18
C SER A 114 -4.28 -4.04 -0.97
N LYS A 115 -4.79 -4.80 -1.95
CA LYS A 115 -4.70 -6.28 -1.93
C LYS A 115 -3.25 -6.76 -1.92
N ALA A 116 -2.38 -6.10 -2.69
CA ALA A 116 -0.96 -6.43 -2.75
C ALA A 116 -0.23 -6.09 -1.45
N GLU A 117 -0.53 -4.94 -0.85
CA GLU A 117 0.03 -4.50 0.44
C GLU A 117 -0.40 -5.44 1.57
N ARG A 118 -1.69 -5.81 1.64
CA ARG A 118 -2.20 -6.77 2.63
C ARG A 118 -1.49 -8.12 2.54
N ARG A 119 -1.25 -8.64 1.33
CA ARG A 119 -0.44 -9.85 1.12
C ARG A 119 1.00 -9.66 1.60
N ALA A 120 1.61 -8.52 1.30
CA ALA A 120 2.97 -8.22 1.73
C ALA A 120 3.09 -8.14 3.27
N VAL A 121 2.09 -7.57 3.95
CA VAL A 121 2.00 -7.59 5.43
C VAL A 121 2.01 -9.02 5.95
N VAL A 122 1.21 -9.93 5.40
CA VAL A 122 1.18 -11.34 5.82
C VAL A 122 2.56 -11.99 5.68
N HIS A 123 3.21 -11.82 4.51
CA HIS A 123 4.53 -12.41 4.28
C HIS A 123 5.61 -11.83 5.20
N ALA A 124 5.62 -10.51 5.39
CA ALA A 124 6.57 -9.84 6.27
C ALA A 124 6.35 -10.25 7.74
N ALA A 125 5.10 -10.22 8.22
CA ALA A 125 4.73 -10.66 9.56
C ALA A 125 5.17 -12.10 9.84
N PHE A 126 4.93 -13.02 8.89
CA PHE A 126 5.38 -14.41 8.98
C PHE A 126 6.91 -14.51 9.10
N ARG A 127 7.66 -13.81 8.24
CA ARG A 127 9.14 -13.82 8.26
C ARG A 127 9.73 -13.23 9.55
N HIS A 128 9.03 -12.29 10.16
CA HIS A 128 9.44 -11.65 11.42
C HIS A 128 8.93 -12.37 12.67
N GLY A 129 8.24 -13.52 12.53
CA GLY A 129 7.75 -14.29 13.67
C GLY A 129 6.61 -13.61 14.44
N VAL A 130 5.86 -12.72 13.80
CA VAL A 130 4.67 -12.09 14.39
C VAL A 130 3.61 -13.16 14.62
N SER A 131 3.00 -13.21 15.80
CA SER A 131 1.95 -14.20 16.11
C SER A 131 0.69 -14.04 15.24
N GLU A 132 -0.06 -15.12 15.06
CA GLU A 132 -1.33 -15.13 14.32
C GLU A 132 -2.35 -14.17 14.93
N GLN A 133 -2.42 -14.11 16.26
CA GLN A 133 -3.27 -13.17 17.01
C GLN A 133 -2.91 -11.72 16.69
N ARG A 134 -1.62 -11.40 16.67
CA ARG A 134 -1.17 -10.06 16.32
C ARG A 134 -1.48 -9.74 14.86
N LEU A 135 -1.24 -10.66 13.92
CA LEU A 135 -1.61 -10.48 12.53
C LEU A 135 -3.12 -10.23 12.37
N ALA A 136 -3.95 -11.01 13.06
CA ALA A 136 -5.39 -10.86 13.05
C ALA A 136 -5.82 -9.45 13.50
N TRP A 137 -5.23 -8.97 14.60
CA TRP A 137 -5.42 -7.61 15.09
C TRP A 137 -4.98 -6.54 14.07
N LEU A 138 -3.76 -6.66 13.51
CA LEU A 138 -3.21 -5.68 12.55
C LEU A 138 -4.08 -5.56 11.29
N LEU A 139 -4.60 -6.68 10.80
CA LEU A 139 -5.35 -6.75 9.55
C LEU A 139 -6.88 -6.69 9.72
N LYS A 140 -7.35 -6.61 10.97
CA LYS A 140 -8.77 -6.65 11.36
C LYS A 140 -9.50 -7.85 10.76
N ILE A 141 -8.91 -9.03 10.92
CA ILE A 141 -9.48 -10.31 10.49
C ILE A 141 -9.61 -11.25 11.70
N THR A 142 -10.29 -12.37 11.52
CA THR A 142 -10.35 -13.41 12.57
C THR A 142 -9.00 -14.11 12.74
N GLU A 143 -8.73 -14.62 13.93
CA GLU A 143 -7.52 -15.41 14.20
C GLU A 143 -7.44 -16.66 13.31
N GLU A 144 -8.57 -17.33 13.07
CA GLU A 144 -8.66 -18.47 12.15
C GLU A 144 -8.22 -18.11 10.72
N HIS A 145 -8.60 -16.92 10.24
CA HIS A 145 -8.18 -16.45 8.92
C HIS A 145 -6.67 -16.14 8.91
N ALA A 146 -6.13 -15.52 9.97
CA ALA A 146 -4.69 -15.31 10.11
C ALA A 146 -3.91 -16.64 10.11
N GLN A 147 -4.39 -17.64 10.85
CA GLN A 147 -3.83 -19.00 10.86
C GLN A 147 -3.86 -19.63 9.46
N LYS A 148 -4.96 -19.50 8.72
CA LYS A 148 -5.06 -19.96 7.32
C LYS A 148 -4.01 -19.29 6.44
N LEU A 149 -3.87 -17.97 6.52
CA LEU A 149 -2.89 -17.20 5.74
C LEU A 149 -1.44 -17.61 6.04
N TYR A 150 -1.10 -17.88 7.30
CA TYR A 150 0.23 -18.39 7.68
C TYR A 150 0.47 -19.82 7.18
N ARG A 151 -0.53 -20.71 7.24
CA ARG A 151 -0.43 -22.05 6.65
C ARG A 151 -0.18 -21.99 5.14
N GLU A 152 -0.90 -21.13 4.43
CA GLU A 152 -0.72 -20.91 2.99
C GLU A 152 0.67 -20.33 2.69
N THR A 153 1.11 -19.33 3.47
CA THR A 153 2.45 -18.74 3.34
C THR A 153 3.55 -19.77 3.55
N ARG A 154 3.45 -20.61 4.58
CA ARG A 154 4.41 -21.70 4.85
C ARG A 154 4.49 -22.69 3.69
N ARG A 155 3.33 -23.09 3.14
CA ARG A 155 3.25 -23.99 1.98
C ARG A 155 3.89 -23.37 0.74
N ALA A 156 3.61 -22.10 0.47
CA ALA A 156 4.16 -21.37 -0.67
C ALA A 156 5.69 -21.27 -0.59
N LEU A 157 6.25 -20.95 0.58
CA LEU A 157 7.69 -20.90 0.80
C LEU A 157 8.34 -22.28 0.60
N ARG A 158 7.78 -23.34 1.22
CA ARG A 158 8.29 -24.70 1.05
C ARG A 158 8.27 -25.13 -0.42
N ASN A 159 7.18 -24.88 -1.14
CA ASN A 159 7.08 -25.22 -2.55
C ASN A 159 8.12 -24.46 -3.39
N ARG A 160 8.31 -23.16 -3.11
CA ARG A 160 9.36 -22.36 -3.76
C ARG A 160 10.76 -22.94 -3.52
N ASP A 161 11.07 -23.32 -2.28
CA ASP A 161 12.38 -23.88 -1.94
C ASP A 161 12.61 -25.23 -2.64
N LEU A 162 11.58 -26.07 -2.76
CA LEU A 162 11.62 -27.30 -3.58
C LEU A 162 11.85 -27.01 -5.07
N HIS A 163 11.17 -26.01 -5.64
CA HIS A 163 11.38 -25.61 -7.03
C HIS A 163 12.78 -25.05 -7.26
N GLN A 164 13.34 -24.32 -6.30
CA GLN A 164 14.70 -23.78 -6.38
C GLN A 164 15.76 -24.88 -6.26
N ALA A 165 15.55 -25.87 -5.39
CA ALA A 165 16.41 -27.04 -5.29
C ALA A 165 16.42 -27.86 -6.59
N ALA A 166 15.25 -28.08 -7.22
CA ALA A 166 15.14 -28.77 -8.49
C ALA A 166 15.83 -28.02 -9.66
N LYS A 167 15.91 -26.69 -9.60
CA LYS A 167 16.53 -25.86 -10.65
C LYS A 167 18.05 -25.72 -10.49
N THR A 168 18.60 -26.00 -9.30
CA THR A 168 20.04 -25.89 -9.06
C THR A 168 20.73 -27.10 -9.68
N PRO A 169 21.52 -26.95 -10.77
CA PRO A 169 22.25 -28.08 -11.33
C PRO A 169 23.23 -28.60 -10.28
N ALA A 170 23.40 -29.93 -10.25
CA ALA A 170 24.41 -30.56 -9.38
C ALA A 170 25.77 -29.90 -9.64
N PRO A 171 26.60 -29.65 -8.60
CA PRO A 171 27.95 -29.15 -8.81
C PRO A 171 28.65 -30.07 -9.81
N ALA A 172 29.23 -29.50 -10.87
CA ALA A 172 30.03 -30.29 -11.80
C ALA A 172 31.10 -31.01 -10.99
N GLU A 173 31.10 -32.34 -11.03
CA GLU A 173 32.16 -33.15 -10.45
C GLU A 173 33.47 -32.69 -11.08
N ILE A 174 34.29 -31.97 -10.32
CA ILE A 174 35.65 -31.67 -10.72
C ILE A 174 36.38 -33.01 -10.59
N SER A 175 36.40 -33.76 -11.69
CA SER A 175 37.26 -34.93 -11.86
C SER A 175 38.69 -34.46 -11.64
N GLY A 176 39.23 -34.76 -10.47
CA GLY A 176 40.60 -34.47 -10.10
C GLY A 176 41.54 -35.26 -10.98
N GLU A 177 41.99 -34.64 -12.06
CA GLU A 177 43.18 -35.06 -12.79
C GLU A 177 44.35 -34.99 -11.79
N ARG A 178 44.78 -36.15 -11.27
CA ARG A 178 46.03 -36.25 -10.53
C ARG A 178 47.14 -35.85 -11.48
N LEU A 179 47.63 -34.62 -11.37
CA LEU A 179 48.88 -34.22 -12.01
C LEU A 179 49.98 -35.15 -11.51
N GLY A 180 50.52 -35.91 -12.47
CA GLY A 180 51.59 -36.87 -12.28
C GLY A 180 52.78 -36.22 -11.58
N ARG A 181 53.27 -36.93 -10.58
CA ARG A 181 54.54 -36.68 -9.94
C ARG A 181 55.61 -37.21 -10.87
N ASP A 182 56.24 -36.32 -11.63
CA ASP A 182 57.48 -36.62 -12.34
C ASP A 182 58.62 -35.80 -11.72
N ASP A 183 59.61 -36.55 -11.28
CA ASP A 183 60.85 -36.13 -10.64
C ASP A 183 61.82 -35.39 -11.61
N PHE A 184 62.90 -34.88 -11.01
CA PHE A 184 64.23 -34.53 -11.58
C PHE A 184 64.55 -33.05 -11.86
N GLY A 185 65.52 -32.54 -11.09
CA GLY A 185 66.24 -31.31 -11.40
C GLY A 185 67.24 -30.86 -10.33
N THR A 186 68.23 -31.68 -9.99
CA THR A 186 69.42 -31.26 -9.22
C THR A 186 70.34 -30.38 -10.08
N ALA A 187 70.67 -29.17 -9.60
CA ALA A 187 71.89 -28.42 -9.91
C ALA A 187 72.12 -27.45 -8.73
N ALA A 188 73.12 -27.71 -7.88
CA ALA A 188 74.51 -27.22 -7.96
C ALA A 188 74.62 -25.75 -7.51
#